data_AF-R9LJH1-F1
#
_entry.id   AF-R9LJH1-F1
#
_cell.length_a   1.000
_cell.length_b   1.000
_cell.length_c   1.000
_cell.angle_alpha   90.00
_cell.angle_beta   90.00
_cell.angle_gamma   90.00
#
_symmetry.space_group_name_H-M   'P 1'
#
loop_
_entity.id
_entity.type
_entity.pdbx_description
1 polymer ?
#
loop_
_entity_poly.entity_id
_entity_poly.type
_entity_poly.pdbx_seq_one_letter_code
_entity_poly.pdbx_strand_id
1 'polypeptide(L)'
;MSKSEKKLTVSVFIIRMISLSIACFLLLGLAVYTIRLDSVTSVLSKSGSRGEEVRQIQQKLKNWGYYTGSVDGIFGVQTKKAVVAFQKKNGLNPDGIVGPATLKALGIYNSQQTGGNGGYSSSDVALLANIISAEARGEPFEGQVAVGAVVLNRVEHPSFPDTISGVVYQPGAFTAITDGQINEAVAESARKAAREALKGADPSGGAIYYYNPDKTSNKWIRTRPVIKRIGAHLFCK
;
A
#
# COMPACT_ATOMS: atom_id res chain seq x y z
N MET A 1 51.70 -43.73 28.87
CA MET A 1 50.55 -42.87 29.23
C MET A 1 49.55 -43.66 30.06
N SER A 2 49.37 -43.27 31.32
CA SER A 2 48.50 -43.94 32.31
C SER A 2 47.02 -43.84 31.92
N LYS A 3 46.20 -44.80 32.37
CA LYS A 3 44.73 -44.79 32.21
C LYS A 3 44.10 -43.49 32.74
N SER A 4 44.74 -42.86 33.73
CA SER A 4 44.35 -41.55 34.28
C SER A 4 44.59 -40.40 33.29
N GLU A 5 45.77 -40.37 32.64
CA GLU A 5 46.15 -39.33 31.67
C GLU A 5 45.27 -39.36 30.40
N LYS A 6 44.88 -40.57 29.96
CA LYS A 6 43.93 -40.76 28.84
C LYS A 6 42.52 -40.25 29.17
N LYS A 7 42.04 -40.45 30.41
CA LYS A 7 40.73 -39.91 30.85
C LYS A 7 40.77 -38.38 30.93
N LEU A 8 41.85 -37.81 31.44
CA LEU A 8 42.01 -36.36 31.56
C LEU A 8 42.04 -35.68 30.19
N THR A 9 42.77 -36.24 29.22
CA THR A 9 42.84 -35.73 27.85
C THR A 9 41.50 -35.80 27.12
N VAL A 10 40.74 -36.89 27.28
CA VAL A 10 39.39 -37.01 26.71
C VAL A 10 38.41 -36.02 27.35
N SER A 11 38.45 -35.84 28.68
CA SER A 11 37.59 -34.86 29.36
C SER A 11 37.89 -33.42 28.94
N VAL A 12 39.16 -33.05 28.79
CA VAL A 12 39.56 -31.71 28.30
C VAL A 12 39.11 -31.50 26.85
N PHE A 13 39.18 -32.55 26.02
CA PHE A 13 38.69 -32.49 24.64
C PHE A 13 37.17 -32.28 24.57
N ILE A 14 36.39 -33.01 25.38
CA ILE A 14 34.93 -32.86 25.46
C ILE A 14 34.53 -31.46 25.95
N ILE A 15 35.19 -30.95 27.00
CA ILE A 15 34.92 -29.60 27.53
C ILE A 15 35.20 -28.52 26.48
N ARG A 16 36.30 -28.66 25.71
CA ARG A 16 36.62 -27.74 24.60
C ARG A 16 35.59 -27.81 23.47
N MET A 17 35.08 -28.99 23.13
CA MET A 17 34.02 -29.13 22.14
C MET A 17 32.70 -28.48 22.57
N ILE A 18 32.33 -28.64 23.85
CA ILE A 18 31.10 -28.04 24.40
C ILE A 18 31.23 -26.52 24.43
N SER A 19 32.35 -25.97 24.88
CA SER A 19 32.56 -24.52 24.92
C SER A 19 32.58 -23.88 23.53
N LEU A 20 33.17 -24.55 22.53
CA LEU A 20 33.15 -24.10 21.14
C LEU A 20 31.74 -24.13 20.54
N SER A 21 30.95 -25.14 20.89
CA SER A 21 29.56 -25.27 20.45
C SER A 21 28.68 -24.17 21.03
N ILE A 22 28.80 -23.87 22.33
CA ILE A 22 28.07 -22.78 22.99
C ILE A 22 28.46 -21.42 22.39
N ALA A 23 29.75 -21.17 22.15
CA ALA A 23 30.21 -19.95 21.50
C ALA A 23 29.63 -19.82 20.08
N CYS A 24 29.55 -20.91 19.32
CA CYS A 24 28.94 -20.92 17.99
C CYS A 24 27.44 -20.59 18.05
N PHE A 25 26.67 -21.19 18.99
CA PHE A 25 25.25 -20.87 19.16
C PHE A 25 25.00 -19.42 19.58
N LEU A 26 25.85 -18.85 20.44
CA LEU A 26 25.76 -17.44 20.84
C LEU A 26 26.08 -16.50 19.66
N LEU A 27 27.10 -16.81 18.86
CA LEU A 27 27.43 -16.05 17.66
C LEU A 27 26.36 -16.17 16.57
N LEU A 28 25.78 -17.36 16.39
CA LEU A 28 24.67 -17.58 15.46
C LEU A 28 23.41 -16.83 15.91
N GLY A 29 23.10 -16.85 17.21
CA GLY A 29 22.00 -16.10 17.79
C GLY A 29 22.17 -14.59 17.63
N LEU A 30 23.39 -14.08 17.85
CA LEU A 30 23.73 -12.68 17.63
C LEU A 30 23.62 -12.29 16.14
N ALA A 31 24.10 -13.14 15.23
CA ALA A 31 23.96 -12.94 13.79
C ALA A 31 22.50 -12.95 13.33
N VAL A 32 21.67 -13.85 13.86
CA VAL A 32 20.21 -13.85 13.60
C VAL A 32 19.55 -12.60 14.16
N TYR A 33 19.97 -12.12 15.34
CA TYR A 33 19.48 -10.88 15.92
C TYR A 33 19.85 -9.65 15.08
N THR A 34 21.07 -9.58 14.55
CA THR A 34 21.48 -8.49 13.65
C THR A 34 20.71 -8.54 12.32
N ILE A 35 20.46 -9.73 11.75
CA ILE A 35 19.63 -9.89 10.54
C ILE A 35 18.17 -9.45 10.80
N ARG A 36 17.64 -9.71 12.01
CA ARG A 36 16.30 -9.26 12.41
C ARG A 36 16.21 -7.73 12.55
N LEU A 37 17.27 -7.04 12.98
CA LEU A 37 17.27 -5.58 13.11
C LEU A 37 17.25 -4.86 11.75
N ASP A 38 17.97 -5.36 10.75
CA ASP A 38 17.92 -4.81 9.38
C ASP A 38 16.54 -4.93 8.73
N SER A 39 15.78 -5.95 9.14
CA SER A 39 14.40 -6.22 8.68
C SER A 39 13.37 -5.22 9.22
N VAL A 40 13.72 -4.36 10.18
CA VAL A 40 12.84 -3.34 10.78
C VAL A 40 13.15 -1.94 10.24
N THR A 41 13.79 -1.84 9.08
CA THR A 41 13.71 -0.62 8.26
C THR A 41 12.33 -0.52 7.62
N SER A 42 11.26 -0.61 8.43
CA SER A 42 9.94 -0.15 8.06
C SER A 42 9.99 1.38 8.07
N VAL A 43 10.59 1.89 7.00
CA VAL A 43 10.60 3.25 6.48
C VAL A 43 9.74 4.19 7.34
N LEU A 44 10.44 4.97 8.18
CA LEU A 44 9.89 5.87 9.19
C LEU A 44 10.43 7.28 8.90
N SER A 45 10.12 7.83 7.73
CA SER A 45 10.56 9.19 7.40
C SER A 45 9.86 10.20 8.30
N LYS A 46 10.64 11.07 8.93
CA LYS A 46 10.17 12.13 9.85
C LYS A 46 10.98 13.39 9.65
N SER A 47 10.64 14.46 10.35
CA SER A 47 11.43 15.71 10.30
C SER A 47 12.92 15.45 10.54
N GLY A 48 13.75 15.97 9.64
CA GLY A 48 15.20 15.76 9.65
C GLY A 48 15.69 14.60 8.77
N SER A 49 14.83 13.68 8.34
CA SER A 49 15.18 12.64 7.36
C SER A 49 15.61 13.26 6.03
N ARG A 50 16.51 12.57 5.30
CA ARG A 50 16.99 12.98 3.98
C ARG A 50 17.18 11.77 3.06
N GLY A 51 17.14 12.00 1.75
CA GLY A 51 17.49 11.00 0.74
C GLY A 51 16.38 10.74 -0.30
N GLU A 52 16.58 9.71 -1.11
CA GLU A 52 15.70 9.40 -2.25
C GLU A 52 14.26 9.08 -1.81
N GLU A 53 14.10 8.40 -0.68
CA GLU A 53 12.79 8.12 -0.10
C GLU A 53 12.01 9.42 0.20
N VAL A 54 12.67 10.43 0.77
CA VAL A 54 12.06 11.74 1.04
C VAL A 54 11.69 12.44 -0.26
N ARG A 55 12.49 12.28 -1.33
CA ARG A 55 12.17 12.81 -2.67
C ARG A 55 10.89 12.16 -3.22
N GLN A 56 10.76 10.84 -3.10
CA GLN A 56 9.55 10.12 -3.53
C GLN A 56 8.30 10.58 -2.76
N ILE A 57 8.41 10.73 -1.44
CA ILE A 57 7.34 11.27 -0.58
C ILE A 57 6.95 12.67 -1.04
N GLN A 58 7.92 13.58 -1.18
CA GLN A 58 7.68 14.96 -1.63
C GLN A 58 7.04 14.99 -3.02
N GLN A 59 7.50 14.15 -3.95
CA GLN A 59 6.96 14.08 -5.30
C GLN A 59 5.50 13.60 -5.32
N LYS A 60 5.17 12.52 -4.58
CA LYS A 60 3.78 12.03 -4.47
C LYS A 60 2.87 13.08 -3.83
N LEU A 61 3.30 13.69 -2.71
CA LEU A 61 2.55 14.76 -2.05
C LEU A 61 2.38 15.99 -2.96
N LYS A 62 3.37 16.31 -3.80
CA LYS A 62 3.30 17.40 -4.77
C LYS A 62 2.32 17.12 -5.90
N ASN A 63 2.38 15.91 -6.48
CA ASN A 63 1.46 15.47 -7.52
C ASN A 63 -0.01 15.50 -7.04
N TRP A 64 -0.23 15.29 -5.74
CA TRP A 64 -1.55 15.31 -5.12
C TRP A 64 -1.94 16.67 -4.51
N GLY A 65 -1.13 17.71 -4.72
CA GLY A 65 -1.44 19.07 -4.28
C GLY A 65 -1.27 19.35 -2.78
N TYR A 66 -0.71 18.42 -2.01
CA TYR A 66 -0.42 18.63 -0.58
C TYR A 66 0.90 19.37 -0.35
N TYR A 67 1.84 19.30 -1.29
CA TYR A 67 3.18 19.87 -1.16
C TYR A 67 3.50 20.84 -2.31
N THR A 68 3.85 22.08 -1.99
CA THR A 68 4.20 23.12 -2.97
C THR A 68 5.69 23.41 -3.05
N GLY A 69 6.48 22.86 -2.12
CA GLY A 69 7.93 23.05 -2.05
C GLY A 69 8.72 22.32 -3.15
N SER A 70 10.04 22.49 -3.12
CA SER A 70 10.97 21.77 -4.00
C SER A 70 11.13 20.31 -3.57
N VAL A 71 11.24 19.40 -4.54
CA VAL A 71 11.58 17.99 -4.26
C VAL A 71 13.10 17.92 -4.09
N ASP A 72 13.57 18.28 -2.90
CA ASP A 72 14.98 18.39 -2.54
C ASP A 72 15.51 17.19 -1.74
N GLY A 73 14.61 16.28 -1.33
CA GLY A 73 14.96 15.13 -0.50
C GLY A 73 15.24 15.49 0.94
N ILE A 74 14.78 16.65 1.42
CA ILE A 74 14.93 17.08 2.82
C ILE A 74 13.56 17.13 3.49
N PHE A 75 13.39 16.35 4.57
CA PHE A 75 12.15 16.31 5.31
C PHE A 75 12.08 17.50 6.27
N GLY A 76 11.84 18.68 5.72
CA GLY A 76 11.69 19.94 6.45
C GLY A 76 10.26 20.18 6.95
N VAL A 77 10.05 21.39 7.50
CA VAL A 77 8.74 21.83 8.03
C VAL A 77 7.65 21.76 6.98
N GLN A 78 7.94 22.13 5.72
CA GLN A 78 6.96 22.07 4.64
C GLN A 78 6.55 20.63 4.31
N THR A 79 7.51 19.70 4.25
CA THR A 79 7.25 18.27 4.02
C THR A 79 6.39 17.69 5.15
N LYS A 80 6.72 18.01 6.41
CA LYS A 80 5.90 17.60 7.56
C LYS A 80 4.47 18.12 7.47
N LYS A 81 4.28 19.40 7.16
CA LYS A 81 2.93 19.99 7.00
C LYS A 81 2.13 19.29 5.90
N ALA A 82 2.77 18.97 4.77
CA ALA A 82 2.14 18.24 3.69
C ALA A 82 1.75 16.81 4.10
N VAL A 83 2.62 16.10 4.83
CA VAL A 83 2.32 14.76 5.37
C VAL A 83 1.15 14.81 6.36
N VAL A 84 1.14 15.78 7.29
CA VAL A 84 0.03 15.97 8.23
C VAL A 84 -1.28 16.25 7.48
N ALA A 85 -1.25 17.11 6.45
CA ALA A 85 -2.43 17.43 5.65
C ALA A 85 -2.94 16.18 4.90
N PHE A 86 -2.03 15.41 4.30
CA PHE A 86 -2.34 14.15 3.66
C PHE A 86 -2.94 13.14 4.65
N GLN A 87 -2.33 12.94 5.82
CA GLN A 87 -2.82 12.03 6.84
C GLN A 87 -4.23 12.41 7.31
N LYS A 88 -4.44 13.70 7.64
CA LYS A 88 -5.76 14.23 8.04
C LYS A 88 -6.82 13.97 6.96
N LYS A 89 -6.49 14.28 5.70
CA LYS A 89 -7.44 14.15 4.59
C LYS A 89 -7.80 12.70 4.32
N ASN A 90 -6.92 11.75 4.60
CA ASN A 90 -7.08 10.33 4.27
C ASN A 90 -7.39 9.45 5.51
N GLY A 91 -7.86 10.03 6.61
CA GLY A 91 -8.29 9.28 7.80
C GLY A 91 -7.16 8.56 8.54
N LEU A 92 -5.91 8.99 8.38
CA LEU A 92 -4.74 8.46 9.08
C LEU A 92 -4.41 9.27 10.34
N ASN A 93 -3.62 8.69 11.24
CA ASN A 93 -3.07 9.43 12.40
C ASN A 93 -2.21 10.60 11.91
N PRO A 94 -2.53 11.88 12.22
CA PRO A 94 -1.89 13.05 11.62
C PRO A 94 -0.64 13.51 12.40
N ASP A 95 0.27 12.57 12.66
CA ASP A 95 1.52 12.80 13.44
C ASP A 95 2.66 13.45 12.62
N GLY A 96 2.51 13.54 11.30
CA GLY A 96 3.52 14.05 10.39
C GLY A 96 4.69 13.09 10.18
N ILE A 97 4.52 11.82 10.56
CA ILE A 97 5.50 10.75 10.40
C ILE A 97 5.04 9.83 9.26
N VAL A 98 5.91 9.62 8.30
CA VAL A 98 5.68 8.71 7.18
C VAL A 98 6.11 7.31 7.61
N GLY A 99 5.26 6.67 8.42
CA GLY A 99 5.37 5.26 8.77
C GLY A 99 4.66 4.33 7.78
N PRO A 100 4.58 3.01 8.06
CA PRO A 100 4.06 2.02 7.13
C PRO A 100 2.66 2.30 6.58
N ALA A 101 1.74 2.77 7.42
CA ALA A 101 0.38 3.11 6.98
C ALA A 101 0.37 4.32 6.02
N THR A 102 1.17 5.35 6.32
CA THR A 102 1.32 6.54 5.47
C THR A 102 1.98 6.18 4.14
N LEU A 103 3.01 5.34 4.15
CA LEU A 103 3.68 4.86 2.92
C LEU A 103 2.77 4.05 2.03
N LYS A 104 2.02 3.12 2.64
CA LYS A 104 0.97 2.36 1.97
C LYS A 104 -0.03 3.29 1.27
N ALA A 105 -0.50 4.31 1.98
CA ALA A 105 -1.43 5.29 1.42
C ALA A 105 -0.80 6.17 0.34
N LEU A 106 0.49 6.49 0.44
CA LEU A 106 1.27 7.18 -0.60
C LEU A 106 1.57 6.28 -1.81
N GLY A 107 1.33 4.97 -1.70
CA GLY A 107 1.73 3.97 -2.70
C GLY A 107 3.24 3.82 -2.84
N ILE A 108 4.00 4.13 -1.80
CA ILE A 108 5.45 4.00 -1.74
C ILE A 108 5.75 2.68 -1.01
N TYR A 109 5.97 1.62 -1.76
CA TYR A 109 6.43 0.34 -1.23
C TYR A 109 7.83 0.07 -1.76
N ASN A 110 8.79 -0.25 -0.87
CA ASN A 110 10.07 -0.79 -1.33
C ASN A 110 9.80 -2.14 -1.99
N SER A 111 9.90 -2.18 -3.32
CA SER A 111 9.87 -3.37 -4.16
C SER A 111 11.14 -4.23 -3.99
N GLN A 112 11.64 -4.37 -2.76
CA GLN A 112 12.63 -5.38 -2.37
C GLN A 112 11.89 -6.61 -1.80
N GLN A 113 10.75 -6.95 -2.40
CA GLN A 113 10.12 -8.26 -2.24
C GLN A 113 9.18 -8.56 -3.42
N THR A 114 9.57 -8.20 -4.65
CA THR A 114 9.01 -8.85 -5.85
C THR A 114 9.74 -10.16 -6.08
N GLY A 115 9.53 -11.12 -5.17
CA GLY A 115 9.77 -12.53 -5.43
C GLY A 115 8.47 -13.14 -5.95
N GLY A 116 8.28 -13.14 -7.27
CA GLY A 116 7.25 -13.95 -7.93
C GLY A 116 6.07 -13.18 -8.55
N ASN A 117 6.17 -12.93 -9.85
CA ASN A 117 5.07 -12.92 -10.83
C ASN A 117 3.84 -12.04 -10.53
N GLY A 118 3.94 -10.73 -10.76
CA GLY A 118 2.83 -9.85 -11.21
C GLY A 118 1.51 -9.84 -10.42
N GLY A 119 1.49 -10.35 -9.19
CA GLY A 119 0.28 -10.52 -8.39
C GLY A 119 0.05 -9.35 -7.43
N TYR A 120 -1.17 -8.82 -7.43
CA TYR A 120 -1.62 -7.84 -6.44
C TYR A 120 -1.51 -8.39 -5.02
N SER A 121 -1.07 -7.56 -4.07
CA SER A 121 -0.93 -7.98 -2.67
C SER A 121 -2.31 -8.21 -2.03
N SER A 122 -2.38 -9.04 -0.97
CA SER A 122 -3.62 -9.19 -0.18
C SER A 122 -4.15 -7.85 0.34
N SER A 123 -3.25 -6.90 0.60
CA SER A 123 -3.60 -5.52 0.95
C SER A 123 -4.24 -4.72 -0.17
N ASP A 124 -3.82 -4.93 -1.42
CA ASP A 124 -4.40 -4.26 -2.59
C ASP A 124 -5.80 -4.83 -2.89
N VAL A 125 -5.96 -6.15 -2.74
CA VAL A 125 -7.29 -6.80 -2.84
C VAL A 125 -8.23 -6.22 -1.79
N ALA A 126 -7.78 -6.07 -0.55
CA ALA A 126 -8.59 -5.50 0.52
C ALA A 126 -8.93 -4.03 0.27
N LEU A 127 -7.97 -3.23 -0.20
CA LEU A 127 -8.18 -1.82 -0.53
C LEU A 127 -9.20 -1.66 -1.67
N LEU A 128 -9.04 -2.45 -2.74
CA LEU A 128 -9.96 -2.43 -3.87
C LEU A 128 -11.36 -2.90 -3.45
N ALA A 129 -11.46 -3.93 -2.62
CA ALA A 129 -12.74 -4.41 -2.10
C ALA A 129 -13.43 -3.37 -1.21
N ASN A 130 -12.69 -2.62 -0.39
CA ASN A 130 -13.25 -1.51 0.39
C ASN A 130 -13.87 -0.45 -0.52
N ILE A 131 -13.17 -0.08 -1.58
CA ILE A 131 -13.66 0.88 -2.57
C ILE A 131 -14.92 0.39 -3.27
N ILE A 132 -14.91 -0.84 -3.79
CA ILE A 132 -16.09 -1.43 -4.43
C ILE A 132 -17.27 -1.50 -3.45
N SER A 133 -17.02 -1.87 -2.20
CA SER A 133 -18.06 -1.97 -1.17
C SER A 133 -18.67 -0.62 -0.78
N ALA A 134 -17.97 0.46 -1.03
CA ALA A 134 -18.43 1.83 -0.78
C ALA A 134 -19.16 2.42 -1.98
N GLU A 135 -18.55 2.29 -3.15
CA GLU A 135 -18.99 2.95 -4.38
C GLU A 135 -20.11 2.19 -5.10
N ALA A 136 -20.17 0.87 -4.91
CA ALA A 136 -21.09 -0.02 -5.60
C ALA A 136 -21.93 -0.89 -4.63
N ARG A 137 -22.14 -0.43 -3.39
CA ARG A 137 -23.01 -1.11 -2.42
C ARG A 137 -24.43 -1.17 -2.98
N GLY A 138 -24.99 -2.39 -3.09
CA GLY A 138 -26.34 -2.60 -3.62
C GLY A 138 -26.43 -2.61 -5.16
N GLU A 139 -25.33 -2.35 -5.87
CA GLU A 139 -25.27 -2.52 -7.32
C GLU A 139 -25.24 -4.01 -7.71
N PRO A 140 -25.69 -4.38 -8.92
CA PRO A 140 -25.49 -5.73 -9.44
C PRO A 140 -24.01 -6.12 -9.42
N PHE A 141 -23.72 -7.42 -9.29
CA PHE A 141 -22.35 -7.92 -9.20
C PHE A 141 -21.46 -7.44 -10.36
N GLU A 142 -22.01 -7.39 -11.58
CA GLU A 142 -21.33 -6.84 -12.76
C GLU A 142 -20.91 -5.37 -12.56
N GLY A 143 -21.76 -4.54 -11.94
CA GLY A 143 -21.46 -3.15 -11.61
C GLY A 143 -20.38 -3.01 -10.55
N GLN A 144 -20.35 -3.91 -9.57
CA GLN A 144 -19.27 -3.99 -8.58
C GLN A 144 -17.92 -4.32 -9.23
N VAL A 145 -17.89 -5.28 -10.16
CA VAL A 145 -16.69 -5.60 -10.95
C VAL A 145 -16.28 -4.42 -11.83
N ALA A 146 -17.24 -3.73 -12.47
CA ALA A 146 -16.98 -2.57 -13.32
C ALA A 146 -16.31 -1.42 -12.56
N VAL A 147 -16.75 -1.11 -11.33
CA VAL A 147 -16.09 -0.11 -10.47
C VAL A 147 -14.65 -0.53 -10.14
N GLY A 148 -14.44 -1.81 -9.83
CA GLY A 148 -13.09 -2.36 -9.62
C GLY A 148 -12.21 -2.20 -10.84
N ALA A 149 -12.73 -2.50 -12.03
CA ALA A 149 -12.03 -2.36 -13.30
C ALA A 149 -11.67 -0.90 -13.62
N VAL A 150 -12.54 0.08 -13.30
CA VAL A 150 -12.19 1.51 -13.46
C VAL A 150 -10.95 1.89 -12.65
N VAL A 151 -10.79 1.37 -11.43
CA VAL A 151 -9.58 1.61 -10.62
C VAL A 151 -8.34 1.07 -11.34
N LEU A 152 -8.42 -0.14 -11.89
CA LEU A 152 -7.30 -0.77 -12.60
C LEU A 152 -7.01 -0.06 -13.93
N ASN A 153 -8.04 0.35 -14.67
CA ASN A 153 -7.89 1.16 -15.89
C ASN A 153 -7.19 2.49 -15.60
N ARG A 154 -7.43 3.10 -14.43
CA ARG A 154 -6.67 4.28 -13.99
C ARG A 154 -5.22 3.93 -13.67
N VAL A 155 -4.95 2.82 -13.00
CA VAL A 155 -3.57 2.37 -12.74
C VAL A 155 -2.76 2.23 -14.04
N GLU A 156 -3.40 1.78 -15.12
CA GLU A 156 -2.78 1.62 -16.43
C GLU A 156 -2.74 2.92 -17.27
N HIS A 157 -3.48 3.96 -16.88
CA HIS A 157 -3.65 5.16 -17.68
C HIS A 157 -2.64 6.27 -17.29
N PRO A 158 -1.91 6.88 -18.26
CA PRO A 158 -0.79 7.78 -17.97
C PRO A 158 -1.17 9.08 -17.23
N SER A 159 -2.45 9.45 -17.23
CA SER A 159 -2.95 10.61 -16.48
C SER A 159 -3.26 10.34 -15.00
N PHE A 160 -3.07 9.12 -14.52
CA PHE A 160 -3.36 8.71 -13.16
C PHE A 160 -2.12 8.06 -12.50
N PRO A 161 -2.13 7.89 -11.17
CA PRO A 161 -1.09 7.14 -10.48
C PRO A 161 -1.05 5.68 -10.92
N ASP A 162 0.15 5.13 -10.91
CA ASP A 162 0.53 3.78 -11.37
C ASP A 162 0.36 2.69 -10.30
N THR A 163 -0.39 2.97 -9.23
CA THR A 163 -0.67 2.00 -8.16
C THR A 163 -2.13 2.12 -7.69
N ILE A 164 -2.72 1.01 -7.25
CA ILE A 164 -4.10 1.00 -6.73
C ILE A 164 -4.24 2.01 -5.60
N SER A 165 -3.33 1.99 -4.62
CA SER A 165 -3.31 2.98 -3.54
C SER A 165 -3.20 4.40 -4.07
N GLY A 166 -2.33 4.64 -5.05
CA GLY A 166 -2.19 5.95 -5.65
C GLY A 166 -3.49 6.47 -6.25
N VAL A 167 -4.18 5.66 -7.05
CA VAL A 167 -5.49 6.00 -7.65
C VAL A 167 -6.54 6.22 -6.56
N VAL A 168 -6.54 5.35 -5.57
CA VAL A 168 -7.58 5.29 -4.54
C VAL A 168 -7.50 6.45 -3.55
N TYR A 169 -6.30 6.93 -3.22
CA TYR A 169 -6.09 8.07 -2.31
C TYR A 169 -5.98 9.42 -3.03
N GLN A 170 -6.25 9.48 -4.35
CA GLN A 170 -6.32 10.76 -5.04
C GLN A 170 -7.42 11.66 -4.45
N PRO A 171 -7.16 12.98 -4.29
CA PRO A 171 -8.15 13.91 -3.77
C PRO A 171 -9.47 13.85 -4.56
N GLY A 172 -10.57 13.51 -3.87
CA GLY A 172 -11.91 13.46 -4.46
C GLY A 172 -12.21 12.23 -5.32
N ALA A 173 -11.30 11.24 -5.41
CA ALA A 173 -11.53 10.04 -6.19
C ALA A 173 -12.49 9.05 -5.49
N PHE A 174 -12.36 8.88 -4.17
CA PHE A 174 -13.16 7.96 -3.37
C PHE A 174 -13.39 8.51 -1.96
N THR A 175 -14.62 8.88 -1.64
CA THR A 175 -14.97 9.56 -0.37
C THR A 175 -15.06 8.60 0.82
N ALA A 176 -15.40 7.33 0.58
CA ALA A 176 -15.56 6.35 1.66
C ALA A 176 -14.28 6.03 2.45
N ILE A 177 -13.11 6.27 1.86
CA ILE A 177 -11.83 6.14 2.56
C ILE A 177 -11.64 7.27 3.56
N THR A 178 -12.07 8.49 3.20
CA THR A 178 -11.89 9.67 4.05
C THR A 178 -12.90 9.71 5.21
N ASP A 179 -14.04 9.05 5.06
CA ASP A 179 -15.13 9.04 6.05
C ASP A 179 -14.97 7.96 7.13
N GLY A 180 -13.82 7.26 7.16
CA GLY A 180 -13.53 6.23 8.18
C GLY A 180 -14.28 4.91 7.99
N GLN A 181 -14.97 4.71 6.85
CA GLN A 181 -15.70 3.47 6.54
C GLN A 181 -14.78 2.28 6.24
N ILE A 182 -13.45 2.44 6.31
CA ILE A 182 -12.46 1.37 6.16
C ILE A 182 -12.67 0.26 7.23
N ASN A 183 -13.34 0.58 8.34
CA ASN A 183 -13.65 -0.37 9.42
C ASN A 183 -15.05 -1.02 9.31
N GLU A 184 -15.86 -0.68 8.30
CA GLU A 184 -17.11 -1.40 8.07
C GLU A 184 -16.84 -2.80 7.48
N ALA A 185 -17.72 -3.75 7.79
CA ALA A 185 -17.61 -5.09 7.24
C ALA A 185 -17.76 -5.04 5.71
N VAL A 186 -16.65 -5.25 5.00
CA VAL A 186 -16.63 -5.35 3.53
C VAL A 186 -17.57 -6.46 3.10
N ALA A 187 -18.52 -6.14 2.22
CA ALA A 187 -19.44 -7.13 1.67
C ALA A 187 -18.65 -8.22 0.93
N GLU A 188 -19.02 -9.50 1.10
CA GLU A 188 -18.31 -10.58 0.41
C GLU A 188 -18.41 -10.46 -1.12
N SER A 189 -19.52 -9.89 -1.63
CA SER A 189 -19.67 -9.58 -3.05
C SER A 189 -18.59 -8.61 -3.54
N ALA A 190 -18.22 -7.61 -2.74
CA ALA A 190 -17.17 -6.65 -3.10
C ALA A 190 -15.78 -7.29 -3.10
N ARG A 191 -15.48 -8.19 -2.14
CA ARG A 191 -14.23 -8.97 -2.16
C ARG A 191 -14.14 -9.86 -3.39
N LYS A 192 -15.24 -10.52 -3.75
CA LYS A 192 -15.32 -11.35 -4.96
C LYS A 192 -15.16 -10.48 -6.21
N ALA A 193 -15.82 -9.33 -6.29
CA ALA A 193 -15.74 -8.42 -7.42
C ALA A 193 -14.32 -7.86 -7.61
N ALA A 194 -13.63 -7.49 -6.52
CA ALA A 194 -12.22 -7.09 -6.56
C ALA A 194 -11.35 -8.19 -7.18
N ARG A 195 -11.52 -9.44 -6.72
CA ARG A 195 -10.76 -10.58 -7.28
C ARG A 195 -11.03 -10.81 -8.77
N GLU A 196 -12.27 -10.63 -9.23
CA GLU A 196 -12.60 -10.77 -10.66
C GLU A 196 -11.99 -9.64 -11.50
N ALA A 197 -12.05 -8.39 -11.03
CA ALA A 197 -11.39 -7.27 -11.70
C ALA A 197 -9.87 -7.48 -11.79
N LEU A 198 -9.23 -7.91 -10.70
CA LEU A 198 -7.77 -8.17 -10.66
C LEU A 198 -7.34 -9.35 -11.56
N LYS A 199 -8.25 -10.24 -11.94
CA LYS A 199 -8.02 -11.29 -12.95
C LYS A 199 -8.18 -10.77 -14.40
N GLY A 200 -8.56 -9.50 -14.58
CA GLY A 200 -8.73 -8.85 -15.88
C GLY A 200 -10.18 -8.71 -16.34
N ALA A 201 -11.18 -9.00 -15.49
CA ALA A 201 -12.57 -8.77 -15.87
C ALA A 201 -12.88 -7.26 -15.90
N ASP A 202 -13.19 -6.72 -17.08
CA ASP A 202 -13.61 -5.33 -17.25
C ASP A 202 -14.97 -5.21 -17.97
N PRO A 203 -16.08 -5.37 -17.23
CA PRO A 203 -17.41 -5.14 -17.80
C PRO A 203 -17.66 -3.66 -18.14
N SER A 204 -16.87 -2.71 -17.62
CA SER A 204 -17.03 -1.28 -17.91
C SER A 204 -16.67 -0.92 -19.37
N GLY A 205 -15.83 -1.75 -20.01
CA GLY A 205 -15.39 -1.55 -21.39
C GLY A 205 -14.27 -0.52 -21.53
N GLY A 206 -13.32 -0.50 -20.60
CA GLY A 206 -12.19 0.44 -20.58
C GLY A 206 -12.54 1.80 -20.00
N ALA A 207 -13.54 1.88 -19.12
CA ALA A 207 -13.93 3.14 -18.51
C ALA A 207 -12.88 3.62 -17.50
N ILE A 208 -12.61 4.93 -17.48
CA ILE A 208 -11.76 5.58 -16.47
C ILE A 208 -12.57 6.52 -15.55
N TYR A 209 -13.86 6.68 -15.84
CA TYR A 209 -14.81 7.42 -15.02
C TYR A 209 -16.14 6.68 -14.92
N TYR A 210 -16.89 6.93 -13.84
CA TYR A 210 -18.29 6.56 -13.73
C TYR A 210 -19.06 7.60 -12.90
N TYR A 211 -20.38 7.64 -13.06
CA TYR A 211 -21.24 8.45 -12.21
C TYR A 211 -22.68 7.92 -12.16
N ASN A 212 -23.39 8.22 -11.07
CA ASN A 212 -24.81 7.96 -10.97
C ASN A 212 -25.57 9.24 -11.42
N PRO A 213 -26.29 9.22 -12.56
CA PRO A 213 -26.94 10.41 -13.11
C PRO A 213 -28.07 10.95 -12.22
N ASP A 214 -28.59 10.14 -11.30
CA ASP A 214 -29.65 10.51 -10.36
C ASP A 214 -29.08 11.14 -9.07
N LYS A 215 -27.78 10.96 -8.79
CA LYS A 215 -27.11 11.47 -7.58
C LYS A 215 -26.14 12.63 -7.84
N THR A 216 -25.72 12.87 -9.08
CA THR A 216 -24.80 13.98 -9.40
C THR A 216 -25.29 14.88 -10.53
N SER A 217 -25.22 16.18 -10.28
CA SER A 217 -25.45 17.25 -11.25
C SER A 217 -24.15 17.85 -11.79
N ASN A 218 -22.99 17.28 -11.47
CA ASN A 218 -21.69 17.79 -11.91
C ASN A 218 -21.64 17.88 -13.44
N LYS A 219 -21.48 19.09 -13.98
CA LYS A 219 -21.53 19.33 -15.43
C LYS A 219 -20.39 18.64 -16.17
N TRP A 220 -19.18 18.65 -15.60
CA TRP A 220 -18.00 18.10 -16.25
C TRP A 220 -18.08 16.57 -16.43
N ILE A 221 -18.55 15.83 -15.42
CA ILE A 221 -18.66 14.36 -15.57
C ILE A 221 -19.72 13.97 -16.60
N ARG A 222 -20.75 14.80 -16.76
CA ARG A 222 -21.86 14.58 -17.71
C ARG A 222 -21.49 14.89 -19.16
N THR A 223 -20.37 15.55 -19.42
CA THR A 223 -19.85 15.73 -20.79
C THR A 223 -18.95 14.59 -21.25
N ARG A 224 -18.60 13.65 -20.35
CA ARG A 224 -17.75 12.51 -20.70
C ARG A 224 -18.48 11.55 -21.65
N PRO A 225 -17.81 11.01 -22.68
CA PRO A 225 -18.41 10.02 -23.58
C PRO A 225 -18.82 8.75 -22.80
N VAL A 226 -20.12 8.48 -22.77
CA VAL A 226 -20.70 7.30 -22.12
C VAL A 226 -20.40 6.06 -22.96
N ILE A 227 -19.84 5.03 -22.32
CA ILE A 227 -19.60 3.71 -22.91
C ILE A 227 -20.85 2.85 -22.74
N LYS A 228 -21.35 2.75 -21.50
CA LYS A 228 -22.53 1.93 -21.14
C LYS A 228 -23.07 2.27 -19.75
N ARG A 229 -24.25 1.71 -19.44
CA ARG A 229 -24.87 1.73 -18.11
C ARG A 229 -24.84 0.34 -17.49
N ILE A 230 -24.41 0.22 -16.23
CA ILE A 230 -24.53 -1.01 -15.43
C ILE A 230 -25.10 -0.61 -14.08
N GLY A 231 -26.25 -1.20 -13.71
CA GLY A 231 -26.99 -0.78 -12.52
C GLY A 231 -27.36 0.70 -12.57
N ALA A 232 -27.04 1.44 -11.52
CA ALA A 232 -27.29 2.88 -11.45
C ALA A 232 -26.18 3.75 -12.06
N HIS A 233 -25.04 3.16 -12.46
CA HIS A 233 -23.89 3.90 -12.94
C HIS A 233 -23.78 3.96 -14.47
N LEU A 234 -23.42 5.14 -14.98
CA LEU A 234 -22.92 5.35 -16.33
C LEU A 234 -21.38 5.32 -16.31
N PHE A 235 -20.78 4.45 -17.12
CA PHE A 235 -19.34 4.28 -17.25
C PHE A 235 -18.84 5.01 -18.50
N CYS A 236 -17.74 5.76 -18.37
CA CYS A 236 -17.30 6.74 -19.36
C CYS A 236 -15.78 6.74 -19.59
N LYS A 237 -15.36 7.23 -20.75
CA LYS A 237 -13.96 7.60 -21.04
C LYS A 237 -13.66 9.01 -20.60
#